data_AF-A0A6N2MA18-F1
#
_entry.id   AF-A0A6N2MA18-F1
#
_cell.length_a   1.000
_cell.length_b   1.000
_cell.length_c   1.000
_cell.angle_alpha   90.00
_cell.angle_beta   90.00
_cell.angle_gamma   90.00
#
_symmetry.space_group_name_H-M   'P 1'
#
loop_
_entity.id
_entity.type
_entity.pdbx_description
1 polymer ?
#
loop_
_entity_poly.entity_id
_entity_poly.type
_entity_poly.pdbx_seq_one_letter_code
_entity_poly.pdbx_strand_id
1 'polypeptide(L)'
;MLIQRAQKMTLILTSQMTFHLHRIIQEEMKRIMIKTLNLLTFLVLVLMTHLKLALKLRRKKNKILQAKTGSAKPVKVNFNKFEFSNSYIWFEFYNAPLENDTFRSWHIVGRLGGCNSMNMQLSQSTFEKRPNYDAIQGANVTPSTFYNIGDFEIQDNLARVWVDIGTTEPLLLDTLINALTQISSDYVGIKQLVFGGSEFENWKENLTSEYAGYSVHKI
;
A
#
# COMPACT_ATOMS: atom_id res chain seq x y z
N MET A 1 -87.06 -36.95 -7.41
CA MET A 1 -85.96 -37.08 -8.41
C MET A 1 -85.12 -35.81 -8.56
N LEU A 2 -85.70 -34.60 -8.65
CA LEU A 2 -84.94 -33.34 -8.78
C LEU A 2 -84.09 -32.96 -7.55
N ILE A 3 -84.62 -33.14 -6.33
CA ILE A 3 -83.93 -32.79 -5.07
C ILE A 3 -82.66 -33.63 -4.86
N GLN A 4 -82.74 -34.95 -5.09
CA GLN A 4 -81.57 -35.84 -5.02
C GLN A 4 -80.50 -35.49 -6.07
N ARG A 5 -80.91 -35.04 -7.26
CA ARG A 5 -79.97 -34.55 -8.30
C ARG A 5 -79.30 -33.25 -7.88
N ALA A 6 -80.05 -32.33 -7.26
CA ALA A 6 -79.50 -31.08 -6.71
C ALA A 6 -78.50 -31.33 -5.57
N GLN A 7 -78.83 -32.20 -4.60
CA GLN A 7 -77.92 -32.57 -3.52
C GLN A 7 -76.63 -33.24 -4.01
N LYS A 8 -76.74 -34.13 -5.01
CA LYS A 8 -75.57 -34.75 -5.65
C LYS A 8 -74.70 -33.72 -6.37
N MET A 9 -75.32 -32.75 -7.05
CA MET A 9 -74.61 -31.66 -7.73
C MET A 9 -73.90 -30.75 -6.74
N THR A 10 -74.53 -30.39 -5.62
CA THR A 10 -73.90 -29.60 -4.55
C THR A 10 -72.68 -30.32 -3.97
N LEU A 11 -72.78 -31.63 -3.70
CA LEU A 11 -71.66 -32.42 -3.17
C LEU A 11 -70.48 -32.50 -4.15
N ILE A 12 -70.76 -32.61 -5.45
CA ILE A 12 -69.72 -32.60 -6.49
C ILE A 12 -69.03 -31.24 -6.54
N LEU A 13 -69.80 -30.15 -6.52
CA LEU A 13 -69.26 -28.79 -6.54
C LEU A 13 -68.41 -28.48 -5.30
N THR A 14 -68.83 -28.90 -4.11
CA THR A 14 -68.05 -28.70 -2.87
C THR A 14 -66.77 -29.54 -2.85
N SER A 15 -66.82 -30.79 -3.33
CA SER A 15 -65.62 -31.64 -3.48
C SER A 15 -64.63 -31.06 -4.49
N GLN A 16 -65.12 -30.55 -5.62
CA GLN A 16 -64.29 -29.94 -6.64
C GLN A 16 -63.66 -28.62 -6.17
N MET A 17 -64.43 -27.81 -5.41
CA MET A 17 -63.94 -26.56 -4.81
C MET A 17 -62.88 -26.83 -3.73
N THR A 18 -63.07 -27.83 -2.87
CA THR A 18 -62.09 -28.20 -1.83
C THR A 18 -60.79 -28.74 -2.44
N PHE A 19 -60.87 -29.57 -3.48
CA PHE A 19 -59.69 -30.03 -4.23
C PHE A 19 -58.92 -28.86 -4.85
N HIS A 20 -59.65 -27.91 -5.46
CA HIS A 20 -59.03 -26.74 -6.08
C HIS A 20 -58.37 -25.81 -5.05
N LEU A 21 -59.00 -25.62 -3.88
CA LEU A 21 -58.46 -24.81 -2.79
C LEU A 21 -57.21 -25.48 -2.19
N HIS A 22 -57.23 -26.80 -1.98
CA HIS A 22 -56.07 -27.55 -1.51
C HIS A 22 -54.89 -27.43 -2.48
N ARG A 23 -55.14 -27.53 -3.80
CA ARG A 23 -54.11 -27.35 -4.81
C ARG A 23 -53.51 -25.94 -4.79
N ILE A 24 -54.32 -24.90 -4.61
CA ILE A 24 -53.85 -23.51 -4.50
C ILE A 24 -52.96 -23.35 -3.27
N ILE A 25 -53.39 -23.86 -2.11
CA ILE A 25 -52.62 -23.78 -0.86
C ILE A 25 -51.27 -24.51 -1.00
N GLN A 26 -51.25 -25.69 -1.62
CA GLN A 26 -50.01 -26.43 -1.86
C GLN A 26 -49.04 -25.67 -2.77
N GLU A 27 -49.53 -25.02 -3.82
CA GLU A 27 -48.69 -24.20 -4.70
C GLU A 27 -48.19 -22.92 -4.02
N GLU A 28 -49.00 -22.25 -3.20
CA GLU A 28 -48.56 -21.11 -2.39
C GLU A 28 -47.52 -21.52 -1.34
N MET A 29 -47.72 -22.65 -0.66
CA MET A 29 -46.74 -23.18 0.29
C MET A 29 -45.41 -23.49 -0.38
N LYS A 30 -45.41 -24.12 -1.57
CA LYS A 30 -44.19 -24.33 -2.35
C LYS A 30 -43.52 -23.02 -2.73
N ARG A 31 -44.27 -22.01 -3.17
CA ARG A 31 -43.74 -20.68 -3.51
C ARG A 31 -43.07 -20.02 -2.30
N ILE A 32 -43.70 -20.06 -1.13
CA ILE A 32 -43.16 -19.52 0.12
C ILE A 32 -41.87 -20.25 0.49
N MET A 33 -41.89 -21.59 0.48
CA MET A 33 -40.72 -22.41 0.83
C MET A 33 -39.52 -22.13 -0.08
N ILE A 34 -39.75 -22.00 -1.40
CA ILE A 34 -38.69 -21.65 -2.37
C ILE A 34 -38.13 -20.25 -2.08
N LYS A 35 -38.98 -19.26 -1.82
CA LYS A 35 -38.53 -17.90 -1.46
C LYS A 35 -37.69 -17.90 -0.19
N THR A 36 -38.12 -18.63 0.84
CA THR A 36 -37.38 -18.74 2.10
C THR A 36 -36.04 -19.44 1.92
N LEU A 37 -35.98 -20.51 1.12
CA LEU A 37 -34.73 -21.23 0.82
C LEU A 37 -33.74 -20.35 0.04
N ASN A 38 -34.24 -19.57 -0.93
CA ASN A 38 -33.42 -18.61 -1.69
C ASN A 38 -32.91 -17.47 -0.80
N LEU A 39 -33.74 -16.96 0.12
CA LEU A 39 -33.32 -15.93 1.06
C LEU A 39 -32.24 -16.46 2.02
N LEU A 40 -32.40 -17.69 2.50
CA LEU A 40 -31.42 -18.34 3.39
C LEU A 40 -30.09 -18.58 2.67
N THR A 41 -30.11 -19.08 1.44
CA THR A 41 -28.88 -19.27 0.64
C THR A 41 -28.17 -17.94 0.34
N PHE A 42 -28.92 -16.87 0.05
CA PHE A 42 -28.35 -15.53 -0.11
C PHE A 42 -27.69 -15.01 1.17
N LEU A 43 -28.37 -15.15 2.33
CA LEU A 43 -27.81 -14.76 3.64
C LEU A 43 -26.53 -15.53 3.97
N VAL A 44 -26.50 -16.86 3.72
CA VAL A 44 -25.31 -17.68 3.92
C VAL A 44 -24.16 -17.22 3.01
N LEU A 45 -24.45 -16.90 1.74
CA LEU A 45 -23.44 -16.40 0.82
C LEU A 45 -22.85 -15.07 1.29
N VAL A 46 -23.69 -14.13 1.73
CA VAL A 46 -23.27 -12.83 2.29
C VAL A 46 -22.41 -13.01 3.55
N LEU A 47 -22.82 -13.88 4.48
CA LEU A 47 -22.03 -14.17 5.68
C LEU A 47 -20.67 -14.79 5.32
N MET A 48 -20.62 -15.70 4.35
CA MET A 48 -19.38 -16.33 3.91
C MET A 48 -18.42 -15.35 3.24
N THR A 49 -18.91 -14.37 2.47
CA THR A 49 -18.04 -13.33 1.88
C THR A 49 -17.48 -12.40 2.94
N HIS A 50 -18.30 -11.97 3.90
CA HIS A 50 -17.83 -11.17 5.04
C HIS A 50 -16.79 -11.92 5.88
N LEU A 51 -17.01 -13.21 6.15
CA LEU A 51 -16.06 -14.03 6.90
C LEU A 51 -14.75 -14.21 6.13
N LYS A 52 -14.81 -14.48 4.81
CA LYS A 52 -13.61 -14.58 3.96
C LYS A 52 -12.82 -13.26 3.95
N LEU A 53 -13.49 -12.12 3.84
CA LEU A 53 -12.84 -10.81 3.87
C LEU A 53 -12.18 -10.56 5.23
N ALA A 54 -12.89 -10.81 6.33
CA ALA A 54 -12.36 -10.65 7.69
C ALA A 54 -11.14 -11.54 7.94
N LEU A 55 -11.17 -12.80 7.49
CA LEU A 55 -10.03 -13.72 7.57
C LEU A 55 -8.84 -13.24 6.74
N LYS A 56 -9.08 -12.71 5.53
CA LYS A 56 -8.02 -12.14 4.69
C LYS A 56 -7.37 -10.92 5.34
N LEU A 57 -8.17 -10.04 5.95
CA LEU A 57 -7.68 -8.88 6.70
C LEU A 57 -6.87 -9.30 7.93
N ARG A 58 -7.34 -10.29 8.70
CA ARG A 58 -6.61 -10.82 9.88
C ARG A 58 -5.28 -11.48 9.51
N ARG A 59 -5.24 -12.28 8.44
CA ARG A 59 -4.00 -12.88 7.92
C ARG A 59 -3.01 -11.83 7.46
N LYS A 60 -3.48 -10.77 6.75
CA LYS A 60 -2.63 -9.64 6.37
C LYS A 60 -2.12 -8.89 7.59
N LYS A 61 -2.96 -8.61 8.59
CA LYS A 61 -2.56 -7.95 9.83
C LYS A 61 -1.42 -8.69 10.54
N ASN A 62 -1.50 -10.03 10.62
CA ASN A 62 -0.44 -10.84 11.25
C ASN A 62 0.86 -10.89 10.43
N LYS A 63 0.81 -10.74 9.10
CA LYS A 63 2.01 -10.60 8.26
C LYS A 63 2.65 -9.20 8.36
N ILE A 64 1.85 -8.17 8.64
CA ILE A 64 2.30 -6.78 8.78
C ILE A 64 2.91 -6.54 10.17
N LEU A 65 2.49 -7.28 11.19
CA LEU A 65 3.11 -7.31 12.52
C LEU A 65 4.40 -8.14 12.51
N GLN A 66 5.36 -7.81 11.65
CA GLN A 66 6.74 -8.25 11.89
C GLN A 66 7.25 -7.51 13.14
N ALA A 67 8.02 -8.20 13.99
CA ALA A 67 8.67 -7.54 15.11
C ALA A 67 9.59 -6.44 14.57
N LYS A 68 9.43 -5.21 15.07
CA LYS A 68 10.32 -4.11 14.66
C LYS A 68 11.75 -4.47 15.08
N THR A 69 12.65 -4.62 14.11
CA THR A 69 14.07 -4.89 14.34
C THR A 69 14.92 -3.64 14.28
N GLY A 70 14.30 -2.50 13.97
CA GLY A 70 14.95 -1.20 13.89
C GLY A 70 15.32 -0.57 15.24
N SER A 71 15.61 0.72 15.23
CA SER A 71 16.03 1.50 16.40
C SER A 71 14.95 2.50 16.82
N ALA A 72 14.68 2.58 18.12
CA ALA A 72 13.81 3.62 18.68
C ALA A 72 14.50 5.00 18.76
N LYS A 73 15.82 5.07 18.52
CA LYS A 73 16.57 6.34 18.56
C LYS A 73 16.32 7.12 17.27
N PRO A 74 16.07 8.44 17.35
CA PRO A 74 15.86 9.25 16.17
C PRO A 74 17.12 9.31 15.31
N VAL A 75 16.92 9.35 13.99
CA VAL A 75 18.01 9.50 13.01
C VAL A 75 18.53 10.93 13.05
N LYS A 76 19.85 11.11 13.21
CA LYS A 76 20.48 12.43 13.07
C LYS A 76 20.73 12.73 11.60
N VAL A 77 20.29 13.88 11.10
CA VAL A 77 20.52 14.30 9.71
C VAL A 77 21.44 15.52 9.69
N ASN A 78 22.47 15.49 8.84
CA ASN A 78 23.39 16.60 8.64
C ASN A 78 23.63 16.86 7.15
N PHE A 79 23.82 18.12 6.78
CA PHE A 79 24.19 18.54 5.43
C PHE A 79 25.57 19.18 5.48
N ASN A 80 26.52 18.62 4.73
CA ASN A 80 27.90 19.09 4.65
C ASN A 80 28.27 19.32 3.20
N LYS A 81 28.25 20.59 2.74
CA LYS A 81 28.57 20.97 1.35
C LYS A 81 27.85 20.09 0.31
N PHE A 82 26.56 19.85 0.53
CA PHE A 82 25.75 19.05 -0.38
C PHE A 82 25.42 19.83 -1.65
N GLU A 83 25.60 19.17 -2.79
CA GLU A 83 25.22 19.64 -4.13
C GLU A 83 24.33 18.60 -4.82
N PHE A 84 23.31 19.04 -5.54
CA PHE A 84 22.34 18.14 -6.16
C PHE A 84 22.91 17.30 -7.31
N SER A 85 23.98 17.72 -7.98
CA SER A 85 24.51 17.05 -9.16
C SER A 85 25.63 16.04 -8.90
N ASN A 86 26.30 16.13 -7.75
CA ASN A 86 27.47 15.31 -7.47
C ASN A 86 27.75 15.25 -5.97
N SER A 87 26.98 14.42 -5.25
CA SER A 87 27.18 14.24 -3.81
C SER A 87 27.05 12.80 -3.41
N TYR A 88 27.77 12.45 -2.35
CA TYR A 88 27.48 11.24 -1.59
C TYR A 88 26.41 11.50 -0.54
N ILE A 89 25.60 10.49 -0.27
CA ILE A 89 24.81 10.39 0.95
C ILE A 89 25.45 9.29 1.78
N TRP A 90 25.85 9.62 3.00
CA TRP A 90 26.54 8.74 3.93
C TRP A 90 25.61 8.26 5.04
N PHE A 91 25.85 7.04 5.49
CA PHE A 91 25.07 6.35 6.50
C PHE A 91 25.99 5.80 7.57
N GLU A 92 25.60 5.97 8.82
CA GLU A 92 26.11 5.18 9.92
C GLU A 92 24.94 4.43 10.55
N PHE A 93 25.09 3.12 10.69
CA PHE A 93 24.09 2.25 11.30
C PHE A 93 24.51 1.80 12.70
N TYR A 94 23.53 1.45 13.53
CA TYR A 94 23.80 0.80 14.82
C TYR A 94 24.29 -0.64 14.63
N ASN A 95 23.83 -1.32 13.57
CA ASN A 95 24.22 -2.67 13.16
C ASN A 95 24.36 -2.71 11.64
N ALA A 96 25.06 -3.70 11.07
CA ALA A 96 25.20 -3.82 9.63
C ALA A 96 23.81 -3.80 8.92
N PRO A 97 23.64 -2.98 7.87
CA PRO A 97 22.35 -2.84 7.21
C PRO A 97 21.95 -4.13 6.49
N LEU A 98 20.65 -4.44 6.53
CA LEU A 98 20.06 -5.47 5.67
C LEU A 98 19.77 -4.87 4.29
N GLU A 99 19.86 -5.71 3.26
CA GLU A 99 19.51 -5.35 1.88
C GLU A 99 18.10 -4.73 1.83
N ASN A 100 17.97 -3.59 1.15
CA ASN A 100 16.71 -2.86 1.10
C ASN A 100 16.54 -2.11 -0.24
N ASP A 101 15.42 -2.37 -0.92
CA ASP A 101 14.98 -1.76 -2.19
C ASP A 101 14.58 -0.26 -2.08
N THR A 102 14.89 0.40 -0.96
CA THR A 102 14.46 1.79 -0.70
C THR A 102 15.06 2.77 -1.70
N PHE A 103 16.37 2.70 -1.97
CA PHE A 103 17.01 3.60 -2.93
C PHE A 103 16.50 3.37 -4.35
N ARG A 104 16.27 2.10 -4.72
CA ARG A 104 15.67 1.75 -6.01
C ARG A 104 14.28 2.32 -6.17
N SER A 105 13.45 2.19 -5.14
CA SER A 105 12.09 2.74 -5.12
C SER A 105 12.11 4.27 -5.19
N TRP A 106 12.97 4.91 -4.41
CA TRP A 106 13.14 6.35 -4.41
C TRP A 106 13.65 6.88 -5.76
N HIS A 107 14.63 6.21 -6.36
CA HIS A 107 15.16 6.53 -7.68
C HIS A 107 14.06 6.47 -8.76
N ILE A 108 13.24 5.41 -8.76
CA ILE A 108 12.12 5.27 -9.71
C ILE A 108 11.13 6.43 -9.55
N VAL A 109 10.71 6.75 -8.32
CA VAL A 109 9.77 7.86 -8.06
C VAL A 109 10.37 9.20 -8.52
N GLY A 110 11.65 9.43 -8.24
CA GLY A 110 12.36 10.63 -8.68
C GLY A 110 12.48 10.74 -10.20
N ARG A 111 12.78 9.63 -10.89
CA ARG A 111 12.87 9.58 -12.36
C ARG A 111 11.55 9.86 -13.06
N LEU A 112 10.45 9.41 -12.45
CA LEU A 112 9.10 9.61 -12.96
C LEU A 112 8.54 11.01 -12.65
N GLY A 113 9.29 11.87 -11.95
CA GLY A 113 8.86 13.21 -11.56
C GLY A 113 7.83 13.23 -10.43
N GLY A 114 7.74 12.15 -9.63
CA GLY A 114 6.80 12.05 -8.53
C GLY A 114 7.06 13.04 -7.38
N CYS A 115 8.28 13.58 -7.29
CA CYS A 115 8.68 14.57 -6.30
C CYS A 115 8.76 15.99 -6.87
N ASN A 116 7.90 16.35 -7.82
CA ASN A 116 7.84 17.71 -8.38
C ASN A 116 7.04 18.66 -7.46
N SER A 117 7.75 19.52 -6.71
CA SER A 117 7.11 20.47 -5.79
C SER A 117 6.23 21.51 -6.50
N MET A 118 6.55 21.84 -7.75
CA MET A 118 5.80 22.80 -8.58
C MET A 118 4.43 22.28 -9.02
N ASN A 119 4.18 20.95 -8.93
CA ASN A 119 2.89 20.33 -9.28
C ASN A 119 2.15 19.70 -8.08
N MET A 120 2.41 20.19 -6.85
CA MET A 120 1.75 19.71 -5.62
C MET A 120 0.36 20.34 -5.39
N GLN A 121 -0.54 20.23 -6.38
CA GLN A 121 -1.83 20.94 -6.36
C GLN A 121 -2.70 20.64 -5.14
N LEU A 122 -2.72 19.38 -4.68
CA LEU A 122 -3.52 18.98 -3.51
C LEU A 122 -2.94 19.53 -2.21
N SER A 123 -1.62 19.48 -2.03
CA SER A 123 -0.95 20.01 -0.83
C SER A 123 -1.02 21.53 -0.74
N GLN A 124 -1.16 22.21 -1.88
CA GLN A 124 -1.31 23.66 -1.98
C GLN A 124 -2.79 24.10 -1.94
N SER A 125 -3.74 23.16 -1.98
CA SER A 125 -5.17 23.46 -1.93
C SER A 125 -5.69 23.66 -0.51
N THR A 126 -6.75 24.45 -0.33
CA THR A 126 -7.41 24.62 0.96
C THR A 126 -8.31 23.41 1.28
N PHE A 127 -8.25 22.92 2.52
CA PHE A 127 -9.00 21.73 2.98
C PHE A 127 -10.53 21.87 2.96
N GLU A 128 -11.05 23.08 2.74
CA GLU A 128 -12.48 23.36 2.75
C GLU A 128 -13.19 22.95 1.44
N LYS A 129 -12.44 22.75 0.35
CA LYS A 129 -12.98 22.35 -0.95
C LYS A 129 -12.78 20.86 -1.19
N ARG A 130 -13.71 20.26 -1.95
CA ARG A 130 -13.55 18.91 -2.47
C ARG A 130 -12.22 18.82 -3.25
N PRO A 131 -11.37 17.79 -3.01
CA PRO A 131 -10.12 17.63 -3.74
C PRO A 131 -10.36 17.64 -5.26
N ASN A 132 -9.59 18.46 -5.96
CA ASN A 132 -9.61 18.58 -7.42
C ASN A 132 -8.17 18.68 -7.93
N TYR A 133 -7.93 18.17 -9.13
CA TYR A 133 -6.63 18.21 -9.79
C TYR A 133 -6.80 18.71 -11.21
N ASP A 134 -6.16 19.83 -11.54
CA ASP A 134 -6.23 20.47 -12.84
C ASP A 134 -5.19 19.85 -13.79
N ALA A 135 -5.71 19.21 -14.85
CA ALA A 135 -4.89 18.56 -15.87
C ALA A 135 -4.12 19.55 -16.75
N ILE A 136 -4.67 20.74 -17.02
CA ILE A 136 -4.00 21.77 -17.83
C ILE A 136 -2.87 22.39 -17.02
N GLN A 137 -3.12 22.71 -15.75
CA GLN A 137 -2.07 23.17 -14.84
C GLN A 137 -0.94 22.15 -14.77
N GLY A 138 -1.27 20.87 -14.55
CA GLY A 138 -0.27 19.80 -14.45
C GLY A 138 0.56 19.61 -15.72
N ALA A 139 -0.04 19.76 -16.90
CA ALA A 139 0.66 19.65 -18.19
C ALA A 139 1.64 20.82 -18.45
N ASN A 140 1.45 21.97 -17.80
CA ASN A 140 2.28 23.15 -17.99
C ASN A 140 3.47 23.25 -17.02
N VAL A 141 3.60 22.32 -16.08
CA VAL A 141 4.73 22.32 -15.12
C VAL A 141 5.90 21.53 -15.69
N THR A 142 7.09 22.12 -15.67
CA THR A 142 8.33 21.41 -16.03
C THR A 142 8.57 20.24 -15.06
N PRO A 143 8.81 19.02 -15.55
CA PRO A 143 9.14 17.89 -14.70
C PRO A 143 10.47 18.09 -13.97
N SER A 144 10.49 17.89 -12.65
CA SER A 144 11.73 17.68 -11.88
C SER A 144 12.08 16.19 -11.92
N THR A 145 13.14 15.80 -12.63
CA THR A 145 13.54 14.39 -12.75
C THR A 145 14.88 14.13 -12.10
N PHE A 146 14.98 13.06 -11.32
CA PHE A 146 16.24 12.51 -10.81
C PHE A 146 17.13 12.01 -11.96
N TYR A 147 18.45 12.23 -11.97
CA TYR A 147 19.28 11.85 -13.13
C TYR A 147 19.91 10.47 -12.94
N ASN A 148 20.92 10.35 -12.07
CA ASN A 148 21.70 9.13 -11.89
C ASN A 148 21.97 8.83 -10.41
N ILE A 149 22.03 7.55 -10.08
CA ILE A 149 22.37 7.04 -8.76
C ILE A 149 23.45 5.97 -8.94
N GLY A 150 24.45 5.97 -8.05
CA GLY A 150 25.46 4.93 -7.97
C GLY A 150 24.93 3.71 -7.22
N ASP A 151 25.74 2.67 -7.13
CA ASP A 151 25.42 1.51 -6.30
C ASP A 151 25.47 1.87 -4.80
N PHE A 152 24.80 1.07 -3.98
CA PHE A 152 24.83 1.21 -2.53
C PHE A 152 26.03 0.44 -1.96
N GLU A 153 27.05 1.17 -1.53
CA GLU A 153 28.31 0.63 -1.01
C GLU A 153 28.29 0.57 0.51
N ILE A 154 28.71 -0.56 1.10
CA ILE A 154 28.70 -0.79 2.55
C ILE A 154 30.11 -1.21 3.00
N GLN A 155 30.58 -0.62 4.10
CA GLN A 155 31.79 -1.00 4.83
C GLN A 155 31.43 -1.15 6.32
N ASP A 156 31.35 -2.40 6.80
CA ASP A 156 30.92 -2.72 8.17
C ASP A 156 29.57 -2.09 8.55
N ASN A 157 29.58 -1.02 9.36
CA ASN A 157 28.40 -0.26 9.80
C ASN A 157 28.25 1.10 9.08
N LEU A 158 29.10 1.38 8.11
CA LEU A 158 29.06 2.57 7.27
C LEU A 158 28.52 2.20 5.90
N ALA A 159 27.81 3.11 5.26
CA ALA A 159 27.46 2.98 3.85
C ALA A 159 27.46 4.33 3.15
N ARG A 160 27.51 4.28 1.82
CA ARG A 160 27.33 5.45 0.97
C ARG A 160 26.58 5.13 -0.30
N VAL A 161 25.97 6.15 -0.87
CA VAL A 161 25.46 6.12 -2.25
C VAL A 161 25.80 7.43 -2.93
N TRP A 162 26.32 7.35 -4.14
CA TRP A 162 26.53 8.51 -4.99
C TRP A 162 25.22 8.93 -5.66
N VAL A 163 24.93 10.23 -5.71
CA VAL A 163 23.73 10.77 -6.36
C VAL A 163 24.07 11.95 -7.26
N ASP A 164 23.42 11.94 -8.42
CA ASP A 164 23.25 13.07 -9.33
C ASP A 164 21.74 13.23 -9.55
N ILE A 165 21.15 14.12 -8.77
CA ILE A 165 19.73 14.44 -8.86
C ILE A 165 19.46 15.31 -10.09
N GLY A 166 20.43 16.11 -10.55
CA GLY A 166 20.32 17.01 -11.70
C GLY A 166 19.43 18.24 -11.48
N THR A 167 18.36 18.12 -10.69
CA THR A 167 17.43 19.22 -10.36
C THR A 167 17.50 19.62 -8.89
N THR A 168 17.42 20.91 -8.60
CA THR A 168 17.31 21.44 -7.23
C THR A 168 15.88 21.26 -6.72
N GLU A 169 15.55 20.05 -6.28
CA GLU A 169 14.21 19.66 -5.82
C GLU A 169 14.27 19.17 -4.36
N PRO A 170 13.98 20.02 -3.36
CA PRO A 170 14.03 19.65 -1.94
C PRO A 170 13.05 18.55 -1.56
N LEU A 171 11.87 18.49 -2.20
CA LEU A 171 10.83 17.50 -1.89
C LEU A 171 11.32 16.06 -2.06
N LEU A 172 12.23 15.85 -3.02
CA LEU A 172 12.85 14.57 -3.27
C LEU A 172 13.72 14.11 -2.08
N LEU A 173 14.45 15.03 -1.45
CA LEU A 173 15.26 14.75 -0.25
C LEU A 173 14.38 14.55 0.99
N ASP A 174 13.35 15.39 1.17
CA ASP A 174 12.39 15.22 2.27
C ASP A 174 11.72 13.85 2.22
N THR A 175 11.31 13.42 1.03
CA THR A 175 10.69 12.10 0.82
C THR A 175 11.65 10.97 1.20
N LEU A 176 12.93 11.08 0.82
CA LEU A 176 13.95 10.11 1.20
C LEU A 176 14.18 10.08 2.71
N ILE A 177 14.39 11.24 3.34
CA ILE A 177 14.67 11.34 4.78
C ILE A 177 13.51 10.77 5.59
N ASN A 178 12.27 11.07 5.20
CA ASN A 178 11.07 10.52 5.83
C ASN A 178 11.01 8.99 5.70
N ALA A 179 11.27 8.46 4.51
CA ALA A 179 11.30 7.01 4.27
C ALA A 179 12.38 6.33 5.12
N LEU A 180 13.61 6.87 5.12
CA LEU A 180 14.73 6.34 5.90
C LEU A 180 14.49 6.41 7.40
N THR A 181 13.84 7.47 7.89
CA THR A 181 13.48 7.59 9.31
C THR A 181 12.48 6.50 9.70
N GLN A 182 11.48 6.24 8.86
CA GLN A 182 10.51 5.15 9.12
C GLN A 182 11.19 3.77 9.10
N ILE A 183 12.02 3.51 8.09
CA ILE A 183 12.75 2.24 7.95
C ILE A 183 13.76 2.05 9.09
N SER A 184 14.39 3.13 9.55
CA SER A 184 15.27 3.10 10.73
C SER A 184 14.51 2.58 11.95
N SER A 185 13.29 3.09 12.17
CA SER A 185 12.45 2.68 13.31
C SER A 185 11.96 1.24 13.20
N ASP A 186 11.59 0.81 12.00
CA ASP A 186 10.92 -0.47 11.81
C ASP A 186 11.89 -1.63 11.55
N TYR A 187 13.01 -1.41 10.86
CA TYR A 187 13.82 -2.50 10.29
C TYR A 187 15.33 -2.43 10.55
N VAL A 188 16.01 -1.30 10.31
CA VAL A 188 17.48 -1.29 10.13
C VAL A 188 18.26 -0.55 11.24
N GLY A 189 17.68 0.45 11.89
CA GLY A 189 18.38 1.23 12.92
C GLY A 189 19.53 2.09 12.38
N ILE A 190 19.18 3.21 11.76
CA ILE A 190 20.12 4.23 11.28
C ILE A 190 20.49 5.18 12.42
N LYS A 191 21.78 5.43 12.62
CA LYS A 191 22.28 6.38 13.62
C LYS A 191 22.37 7.79 13.04
N GLN A 192 23.00 7.95 11.89
CA GLN A 192 23.08 9.25 11.22
C GLN A 192 23.10 9.15 9.69
N LEU A 193 22.61 10.21 9.07
CA LEU A 193 22.65 10.50 7.64
C LEU A 193 23.46 11.78 7.42
N VAL A 194 24.44 11.74 6.52
CA VAL A 194 25.19 12.94 6.12
C VAL A 194 25.08 13.12 4.62
N PHE A 195 24.53 14.24 4.20
CA PHE A 195 24.40 14.63 2.80
C PHE A 195 25.60 15.48 2.41
N GLY A 196 26.37 15.02 1.41
CA GLY A 196 27.59 15.66 0.92
C GLY A 196 28.82 15.31 1.75
N GLY A 197 29.92 16.01 1.46
CA GLY A 197 31.24 15.75 2.06
C GLY A 197 32.05 14.72 1.27
N SER A 198 33.37 14.88 1.32
CA SER A 198 34.34 13.99 0.65
C SER A 198 34.80 12.82 1.51
N GLU A 199 34.63 12.92 2.82
CA GLU A 199 35.08 11.93 3.81
C GLU A 199 34.01 11.77 4.89
N PHE A 200 33.89 10.56 5.43
CA PHE A 200 32.93 10.25 6.50
C PHE A 200 33.47 9.20 7.47
N GLU A 201 33.54 9.56 8.75
CA GLU A 201 34.03 8.70 9.84
C GLU A 201 35.37 8.01 9.47
N ASN A 202 35.43 6.67 9.54
CA ASN A 202 36.62 5.88 9.22
C ASN A 202 36.52 5.18 7.85
N TRP A 203 35.72 5.71 6.92
CA TRP A 203 35.58 5.15 5.58
C TRP A 203 36.93 5.04 4.86
N LYS A 204 37.18 3.91 4.18
CA LYS A 204 38.44 3.69 3.43
C LYS A 204 38.16 3.54 1.94
N GLU A 205 38.63 4.49 1.15
CA GLU A 205 38.42 4.50 -0.31
C GLU A 205 39.04 3.30 -1.05
N ASN A 206 40.08 2.69 -0.49
CA ASN A 206 40.82 1.61 -1.16
C ASN A 206 40.28 0.20 -0.85
N LEU A 207 39.20 0.07 -0.08
CA LEU A 207 38.58 -1.21 0.23
C LEU A 207 37.63 -1.64 -0.91
N THR A 208 37.97 -2.72 -1.60
CA THR A 208 37.20 -3.22 -2.75
C THR A 208 36.83 -4.71 -2.66
N SER A 209 37.23 -5.41 -1.59
CA SER A 209 37.04 -6.87 -1.45
C SER A 209 36.07 -7.26 -0.34
N GLU A 210 35.18 -8.23 -0.59
CA GLU A 210 34.23 -8.77 0.39
C GLU A 210 34.87 -9.33 1.66
N TYR A 211 36.03 -9.99 1.54
CA TYR A 211 36.79 -10.50 2.68
C TYR A 211 37.24 -9.42 3.68
N ALA A 212 37.23 -8.15 3.25
CA ALA A 212 37.60 -7.01 4.07
C ALA A 212 36.38 -6.22 4.58
N GLY A 213 35.17 -6.78 4.51
CA GLY A 213 33.94 -6.16 5.02
C GLY A 213 33.25 -5.19 4.05
N TYR A 214 33.64 -5.19 2.77
CA TYR A 214 33.04 -4.35 1.73
C TYR A 214 31.97 -5.12 0.94
N SER A 215 30.79 -4.55 0.76
CA SER A 215 29.76 -5.11 -0.12
C SER A 215 29.05 -4.03 -0.94
N VAL A 216 28.55 -4.41 -2.11
CA VAL A 216 27.90 -3.49 -3.06
C VAL A 216 26.55 -4.07 -3.46
N HIS A 217 25.50 -3.24 -3.34
CA HIS A 217 24.15 -3.60 -3.76
C HIS A 217 23.74 -2.71 -4.93
N LYS A 218 23.30 -3.34 -6.02
CA LYS A 218 22.87 -2.63 -7.22
C LYS A 218 21.50 -2.00 -7.05
N ILE A 219 21.34 -0.79 -7.56
CA ILE A 219 20.11 0.00 -7.51
C ILE A 219 19.37 -0.06 -8.86
#